data_AF-E4XVU2-F1
#
_entry.id   AF-E4XVU2-F1
#
_cell.length_a   1.000
_cell.length_b   1.000
_cell.length_c   1.000
_cell.angle_alpha   90.00
_cell.angle_beta   90.00
_cell.angle_gamma   90.00
#
_symmetry.space_group_name_H-M   'P 1'
#
loop_
_entity.id
_entity.type
_entity.pdbx_description
1 polymer ?
#
loop_
_entity_poly.entity_id
_entity_poly.type
_entity_poly.pdbx_seq_one_letter_code
_entity_poly.pdbx_strand_id
1 'polypeptide(L)'
;MASGYWTGNRRGSNHLKQYGWQGEDRDCKDGTTIAQKTHRLSKNKACKFERGLVIVRNPFEAILAAFNHHKAGKTGEPPYSVFKTKEWTLFVKQWIKRWTQFHREWAEFDGPKFISCFEDIKTNTKDEVGKWLEFLGFDDRRLGCVDYDPVGQFYRHKTKDYSHIFDPFQRIDIMREIHFVSELSQKYFKKDCTKLFRYEKCCNNGTFPYK
;
A
#
# COMPACT_ATOMS: atom_id res chain seq x y z
N MET A 1 12.49 15.73 1.40
CA MET A 1 11.62 15.35 0.26
C MET A 1 12.46 15.24 -0.99
N ALA A 2 12.47 14.07 -1.63
CA ALA A 2 13.37 13.78 -2.74
C ALA A 2 12.95 14.47 -4.05
N SER A 3 11.70 14.32 -4.48
CA SER A 3 11.21 14.91 -5.74
C SER A 3 11.02 16.44 -5.70
N GLY A 4 11.12 17.07 -4.53
CA GLY A 4 10.89 18.51 -4.37
C GLY A 4 9.43 18.93 -4.21
N TYR A 5 8.47 18.01 -4.35
CA TYR A 5 7.04 18.29 -4.16
C TYR A 5 6.51 17.80 -2.82
N TRP A 6 5.56 18.54 -2.27
CA TRP A 6 4.87 18.16 -1.04
C TRP A 6 3.66 17.27 -1.34
N THR A 7 3.55 16.17 -0.59
CA THR A 7 2.34 15.35 -0.56
C THR A 7 1.65 15.51 0.78
N GLY A 8 0.33 15.48 0.76
CA GLY A 8 -0.51 15.59 1.94
C GLY A 8 -1.15 14.27 2.34
N ASN A 9 -1.80 14.29 3.49
CA ASN A 9 -2.44 13.13 4.08
C ASN A 9 -3.80 13.51 4.66
N ARG A 10 -4.87 12.82 4.24
CA ARG A 10 -6.22 13.12 4.74
C ARG A 10 -6.42 12.91 6.23
N ARG A 11 -5.56 12.10 6.84
CA ARG A 11 -5.49 11.92 8.29
C ARG A 11 -4.05 12.16 8.70
N GLY A 12 -3.73 13.44 8.87
CA GLY A 12 -2.39 13.91 9.22
C GLY A 12 -1.79 13.17 10.41
N SER A 13 -0.46 13.08 10.41
CA SER A 13 0.30 12.39 11.44
C SER A 13 1.22 13.34 12.20
N ASN A 14 0.93 13.58 13.47
CA ASN A 14 1.79 14.37 14.37
C ASN A 14 3.24 13.88 14.35
N HIS A 15 3.45 12.57 14.33
CA HIS A 15 4.77 11.99 14.25
C HIS A 15 5.46 12.33 12.91
N LEU A 16 4.79 12.30 11.74
CA LEU A 16 5.47 12.68 10.48
C LEU A 16 5.82 14.18 10.46
N LYS A 17 4.96 15.04 11.02
CA LYS A 17 5.22 16.48 11.14
C LYS A 17 6.48 16.80 11.94
N GLN A 18 6.71 16.10 13.04
CA GLN A 18 7.91 16.26 13.86
C GLN A 18 9.21 15.98 13.09
N TYR A 19 9.13 15.22 11.99
CA TYR A 19 10.24 14.90 11.09
C TYR A 19 10.21 15.72 9.78
N GLY A 20 9.52 16.87 9.77
CA GLY A 20 9.58 17.83 8.67
C GLY A 20 8.61 17.57 7.51
N TRP A 21 7.60 16.70 7.68
CA TRP A 21 6.57 16.46 6.66
C TRP A 21 5.50 17.56 6.70
N GLN A 22 5.82 18.72 6.14
CA GLN A 22 5.00 19.94 6.20
C GLN A 22 3.65 19.86 5.45
N GLY A 23 3.46 18.84 4.60
CA GLY A 23 2.21 18.58 3.88
C GLY A 23 1.14 17.82 4.67
N GLU A 24 1.48 17.23 5.83
CA GLU A 24 0.62 16.25 6.52
C GLU A 24 -0.75 16.77 6.96
N ASP A 25 -0.86 18.05 7.32
CA ASP A 25 -2.11 18.67 7.79
C ASP A 25 -2.70 19.67 6.79
N ARG A 26 -2.15 19.72 5.58
CA ARG A 26 -2.65 20.64 4.55
C ARG A 26 -4.05 20.24 4.13
N ASP A 27 -4.93 21.23 4.02
CA ASP A 27 -6.27 20.99 3.53
C ASP A 27 -6.17 20.53 2.08
N CYS A 28 -6.90 19.48 1.71
CA CYS A 28 -6.86 18.95 0.36
C CYS A 28 -7.29 19.94 -0.73
N LYS A 29 -7.87 21.08 -0.35
CA LYS A 29 -8.32 22.16 -1.24
C LYS A 29 -7.38 23.36 -1.28
N ASP A 30 -6.33 23.41 -0.44
CA ASP A 30 -5.48 24.60 -0.33
C ASP A 30 -4.46 24.77 -1.47
N GLY A 31 -4.30 23.75 -2.32
CA GLY A 31 -3.41 23.78 -3.49
C GLY A 31 -1.92 23.69 -3.16
N THR A 32 -1.54 23.45 -1.90
CA THR A 32 -0.12 23.43 -1.46
C THR A 32 0.56 22.07 -1.56
N THR A 33 -0.20 21.02 -1.89
CA THR A 33 0.31 19.65 -2.06
C THR A 33 -0.10 19.09 -3.42
N ILE A 34 0.79 18.34 -4.07
CA ILE A 34 0.54 17.77 -5.40
C ILE A 34 -0.37 16.53 -5.37
N ALA A 35 -0.47 15.88 -4.21
CA ALA A 35 -1.26 14.67 -4.01
C ALA A 35 -1.67 14.54 -2.55
N GLN A 36 -2.77 13.85 -2.31
CA GLN A 36 -3.38 13.69 -0.98
C GLN A 36 -3.67 12.22 -0.72
N LYS A 37 -2.97 11.64 0.25
CA LYS A 37 -3.12 10.22 0.61
C LYS A 37 -4.48 9.97 1.27
N THR A 38 -5.17 8.92 0.83
CA THR A 38 -6.33 8.34 1.52
C THR A 38 -6.32 6.81 1.43
N HIS A 39 -6.93 6.15 2.43
CA HIS A 39 -7.16 4.71 2.45
C HIS A 39 -8.61 4.31 2.13
N ARG A 40 -9.50 5.30 1.97
CA ARG A 40 -10.93 5.10 1.70
C ARG A 40 -11.42 6.21 0.79
N LEU A 41 -11.72 5.88 -0.46
CA LEU A 41 -12.21 6.83 -1.44
C LEU A 41 -13.67 7.17 -1.13
N SER A 42 -14.51 6.15 -0.93
CA SER A 42 -15.96 6.29 -0.66
C SER A 42 -16.28 7.13 0.58
N LYS A 43 -15.37 7.12 1.58
CA LYS A 43 -15.52 7.86 2.83
C LYS A 43 -14.89 9.25 2.79
N ASN A 44 -14.22 9.63 1.70
CA ASN A 44 -13.57 10.92 1.59
C ASN A 44 -14.44 11.95 0.87
N LYS A 45 -15.61 12.27 1.43
CA LYS A 45 -16.55 13.23 0.83
C LYS A 45 -16.04 14.68 0.79
N ALA A 46 -15.07 15.02 1.64
CA ALA A 46 -14.58 16.38 1.78
C ALA A 46 -13.67 16.81 0.62
N CYS A 47 -13.03 15.87 -0.06
CA CYS A 47 -12.05 16.13 -1.12
C CYS A 47 -12.47 15.40 -2.38
N LYS A 48 -12.60 16.14 -3.48
CA LYS A 48 -12.82 15.56 -4.79
C LYS A 48 -11.44 15.34 -5.42
N PHE A 49 -11.16 14.11 -5.85
CA PHE A 49 -9.93 13.80 -6.56
C PHE A 49 -10.22 13.78 -8.06
N GLU A 50 -9.40 14.48 -8.82
CA GLU A 50 -9.50 14.52 -10.28
C GLU A 50 -8.80 13.31 -10.91
N ARG A 51 -7.75 12.81 -10.26
CA ARG A 51 -6.94 11.65 -10.70
C ARG A 51 -6.50 10.83 -9.48
N GLY A 52 -6.20 9.55 -9.70
CA GLY A 52 -5.79 8.61 -8.65
C GLY A 52 -4.45 7.95 -8.93
N LEU A 53 -3.48 8.11 -8.03
CA LEU A 53 -2.31 7.24 -7.98
C LEU A 53 -2.59 6.11 -6.98
N VAL A 54 -2.71 4.87 -7.47
CA VAL A 54 -3.12 3.71 -6.68
C VAL A 54 -1.94 2.77 -6.53
N ILE A 55 -1.47 2.59 -5.30
CA ILE A 55 -0.40 1.66 -4.97
C ILE A 55 -1.02 0.33 -4.53
N VAL A 56 -0.80 -0.72 -5.30
CA VAL A 56 -1.25 -2.08 -5.01
C VAL A 56 -0.10 -2.89 -4.42
N ARG A 57 -0.38 -3.65 -3.36
CA ARG A 57 0.60 -4.48 -2.65
C ARG A 57 0.00 -5.83 -2.34
N ASN A 58 0.85 -6.88 -2.37
CA ASN A 58 0.50 -8.21 -1.93
C ASN A 58 -0.24 -8.19 -0.56
N PRO A 59 -1.46 -8.75 -0.46
CA PRO A 59 -2.26 -8.69 0.77
C PRO A 59 -1.64 -9.42 1.96
N PHE A 60 -0.89 -10.51 1.76
CA PHE A 60 -0.19 -11.18 2.87
C PHE A 60 0.75 -10.21 3.59
N GLU A 61 1.52 -9.49 2.78
CA GLU A 61 2.50 -8.50 3.21
C GLU A 61 1.84 -7.22 3.76
N ALA A 62 0.73 -6.78 3.16
CA ALA A 62 -0.01 -5.61 3.60
C ALA A 62 -0.72 -5.84 4.95
N ILE A 63 -1.38 -7.00 5.13
CA ILE A 63 -2.09 -7.37 6.37
C ILE A 63 -1.10 -7.51 7.52
N LEU A 64 0.01 -8.21 7.31
CA LEU A 64 1.09 -8.31 8.29
C LEU A 64 1.64 -6.93 8.67
N ALA A 65 1.92 -6.08 7.67
CA ALA A 65 2.44 -4.74 7.94
C ALA A 65 1.45 -3.88 8.75
N ALA A 66 0.14 -4.01 8.48
CA ALA A 66 -0.93 -3.34 9.20
C ALA A 66 -1.07 -3.85 10.64
N PHE A 67 -0.95 -5.15 10.87
CA PHE A 67 -1.01 -5.71 12.23
C PHE A 67 0.21 -5.33 13.06
N ASN A 68 1.41 -5.39 12.49
CA ASN A 68 2.62 -4.87 13.14
C ASN A 68 2.45 -3.40 13.49
N HIS A 69 1.83 -2.61 12.59
CA HIS A 69 1.53 -1.22 12.89
C HIS A 69 0.56 -1.07 14.07
N HIS A 70 -0.48 -1.90 14.12
CA HIS A 70 -1.45 -1.93 15.19
C HIS A 70 -0.83 -2.31 16.55
N LYS A 71 0.15 -3.22 16.56
CA LYS A 71 0.75 -3.78 17.78
C LYS A 71 2.01 -3.06 18.27
N ALA A 72 2.81 -2.51 17.37
CA ALA A 72 4.14 -2.00 17.68
C ALA A 72 4.41 -0.61 17.06
N GLY A 73 3.38 0.08 16.57
CA GLY A 73 3.51 1.44 16.03
C GLY A 73 4.16 1.48 14.65
N LYS A 74 4.71 2.63 14.24
CA LYS A 74 5.12 2.85 12.84
C LYS A 74 6.27 1.94 12.39
N THR A 75 7.30 1.81 13.21
CA THR A 75 8.55 1.12 12.86
C THR A 75 8.84 -0.12 13.70
N GLY A 76 8.00 -0.42 14.71
CA GLY A 76 8.23 -1.56 15.59
C GLY A 76 7.79 -2.92 15.02
N GLU A 77 8.33 -3.98 15.62
CA GLU A 77 7.94 -5.38 15.36
C GLU A 77 7.45 -6.04 16.65
N PRO A 78 6.20 -6.54 16.72
CA PRO A 78 5.67 -7.15 17.93
C PRO A 78 6.31 -8.54 18.20
N PRO A 79 6.19 -9.07 19.43
CA PRO A 79 6.64 -10.43 19.74
C PRO A 79 5.79 -11.48 19.02
N TYR A 80 6.34 -12.65 18.70
CA TYR A 80 5.64 -13.67 17.90
C TYR A 80 4.32 -14.18 18.53
N SER A 81 4.21 -14.10 19.85
CA SER A 81 3.01 -14.51 20.60
C SER A 81 1.73 -13.79 20.12
N VAL A 82 1.81 -12.56 19.62
CA VAL A 82 0.62 -11.81 19.19
C VAL A 82 -0.09 -12.46 18.00
N PHE A 83 0.62 -13.21 17.16
CA PHE A 83 0.07 -13.88 15.97
C PHE A 83 -0.64 -15.20 16.31
N LYS A 84 -0.50 -15.70 17.54
CA LYS A 84 -1.20 -16.91 18.01
C LYS A 84 -2.54 -16.59 18.70
N THR A 85 -3.00 -15.34 18.64
CA THR A 85 -4.18 -14.88 19.37
C THR A 85 -5.42 -14.86 18.48
N LYS A 86 -6.61 -14.93 19.09
CA LYS A 86 -7.90 -14.71 18.39
C LYS A 86 -7.96 -13.34 17.71
N GLU A 87 -7.26 -12.35 18.27
CA GLU A 87 -7.19 -11.01 17.71
C GLU A 87 -6.51 -11.03 16.32
N TRP A 88 -5.41 -11.77 16.15
CA TRP A 88 -4.78 -11.94 14.84
C TRP A 88 -5.76 -12.53 13.83
N THR A 89 -6.45 -13.62 14.18
CA THR A 89 -7.45 -14.26 13.30
C THR A 89 -8.57 -13.30 12.89
N LEU A 90 -9.13 -12.55 13.84
CA LEU A 90 -10.17 -11.56 13.57
C LEU A 90 -9.65 -10.39 12.74
N PHE A 91 -8.42 -9.96 13.00
CA PHE A 91 -7.76 -8.91 12.25
C PHE A 91 -7.56 -9.32 10.79
N VAL A 92 -7.00 -10.50 10.51
CA VAL A 92 -6.82 -11.02 9.15
C VAL A 92 -8.15 -11.02 8.40
N LYS A 93 -9.20 -11.61 8.98
CA LYS A 93 -10.54 -11.63 8.37
C LYS A 93 -11.08 -10.24 8.03
N GLN A 94 -10.89 -9.26 8.93
CA GLN A 94 -11.33 -7.89 8.69
C GLN A 94 -10.48 -7.20 7.60
N TRP A 95 -9.18 -7.43 7.59
CA TRP A 95 -8.26 -6.73 6.69
C TRP A 95 -8.24 -7.30 5.28
N ILE A 96 -8.56 -8.58 5.10
CA ILE A 96 -8.91 -9.16 3.79
C ILE A 96 -10.04 -8.34 3.15
N LYS A 97 -11.17 -8.19 3.87
CA LYS A 97 -12.32 -7.40 3.38
C LYS A 97 -11.96 -5.95 3.06
N ARG A 98 -11.13 -5.32 3.91
CA ARG A 98 -10.67 -3.94 3.67
C ARG A 98 -9.79 -3.83 2.44
N TRP A 99 -8.89 -4.79 2.24
CA TRP A 99 -8.01 -4.83 1.07
C TRP A 99 -8.84 -4.99 -0.21
N THR A 100 -9.80 -5.91 -0.25
CA THR A 100 -10.71 -6.06 -1.39
C THR A 100 -11.53 -4.79 -1.64
N GLN A 101 -12.11 -4.22 -0.59
CA GLN A 101 -12.93 -3.01 -0.70
C GLN A 101 -12.13 -1.84 -1.29
N PHE A 102 -10.86 -1.69 -0.90
CA PHE A 102 -9.97 -0.67 -1.48
C PHE A 102 -9.88 -0.80 -3.01
N HIS A 103 -9.71 -2.01 -3.53
CA HIS A 103 -9.63 -2.24 -4.98
C HIS A 103 -10.96 -2.01 -5.70
N ARG A 104 -12.09 -2.39 -5.09
CA ARG A 104 -13.43 -2.09 -5.62
C ARG A 104 -13.65 -0.59 -5.75
N GLU A 105 -13.36 0.16 -4.70
CA GLU A 105 -13.52 1.63 -4.71
C GLU A 105 -12.70 2.30 -5.82
N TRP A 106 -11.48 1.85 -6.05
CA TRP A 106 -10.63 2.40 -7.13
C TRP A 106 -11.00 1.89 -8.53
N ALA A 107 -11.60 0.70 -8.65
CA ALA A 107 -12.18 0.23 -9.90
C ALA A 107 -13.38 1.09 -10.32
N GLU A 108 -14.21 1.48 -9.34
CA GLU A 108 -15.38 2.36 -9.49
C GLU A 108 -15.02 3.85 -9.64
N PHE A 109 -13.76 4.23 -9.48
CA PHE A 109 -13.34 5.61 -9.69
C PHE A 109 -13.35 5.98 -11.18
N ASP A 110 -14.18 6.96 -11.54
CA ASP A 110 -14.39 7.41 -12.93
C ASP A 110 -13.22 8.20 -13.52
N GLY A 111 -12.36 8.79 -12.68
CA GLY A 111 -11.24 9.61 -13.13
C GLY A 111 -10.04 8.81 -13.64
N PRO A 112 -9.06 9.48 -14.28
CA PRO A 112 -7.79 8.87 -14.65
C PRO A 112 -7.11 8.27 -13.43
N LYS A 113 -6.61 7.04 -13.58
CA LYS A 113 -5.93 6.31 -12.51
C LYS A 113 -4.65 5.66 -13.03
N PHE A 114 -3.58 5.80 -12.25
CA PHE A 114 -2.31 5.14 -12.47
C PHE A 114 -2.11 4.06 -11.41
N ILE A 115 -1.92 2.82 -11.85
CA ILE A 115 -1.68 1.69 -10.95
C ILE A 115 -0.17 1.45 -10.85
N SER A 116 0.37 1.57 -9.64
CA SER A 116 1.75 1.22 -9.34
C SER A 116 1.80 0.00 -8.41
N CYS A 117 2.68 -0.94 -8.72
CA CYS A 117 2.83 -2.17 -7.96
C CYS A 117 3.95 -1.98 -6.95
N PHE A 118 3.67 -2.22 -5.67
CA PHE A 118 4.64 -2.06 -4.60
C PHE A 118 5.90 -2.91 -4.82
N GLU A 119 5.74 -4.07 -5.46
CA GLU A 119 6.81 -4.96 -5.86
C GLU A 119 7.80 -4.30 -6.82
N ASP A 120 7.32 -3.47 -7.77
CA ASP A 120 8.17 -2.72 -8.70
C ASP A 120 8.80 -1.49 -8.04
N ILE A 121 8.05 -0.78 -7.19
CA ILE A 121 8.55 0.41 -6.47
C ILE A 121 9.80 0.02 -5.66
N LYS A 122 9.81 -1.17 -5.06
CA LYS A 122 10.95 -1.65 -4.28
C LYS A 122 12.22 -1.88 -5.10
N THR A 123 12.10 -2.26 -6.37
CA THR A 123 13.26 -2.59 -7.21
C THR A 123 13.70 -1.41 -8.06
N ASN A 124 12.75 -0.59 -8.51
CA ASN A 124 12.96 0.51 -9.46
C ASN A 124 12.29 1.80 -8.94
N THR A 125 12.63 2.21 -7.71
CA THR A 125 11.94 3.31 -7.01
C THR A 125 11.94 4.60 -7.82
N LYS A 126 13.09 4.98 -8.37
CA LYS A 126 13.24 6.20 -9.16
C LYS A 126 12.35 6.20 -10.41
N ASP A 127 12.39 5.12 -11.18
CA ASP A 127 11.60 5.02 -12.42
C ASP A 127 10.10 5.04 -12.13
N GLU A 128 9.65 4.37 -11.07
CA GLU A 128 8.24 4.41 -10.66
C GLU A 128 7.84 5.83 -10.22
N VAL A 129 8.67 6.54 -9.45
CA VAL A 129 8.40 7.95 -9.09
C VAL A 129 8.38 8.85 -10.33
N GLY A 130 9.26 8.63 -11.30
CA GLY A 130 9.25 9.36 -12.58
C GLY A 130 7.92 9.22 -13.32
N LYS A 131 7.41 7.98 -13.44
CA LYS A 131 6.09 7.70 -14.04
C LYS A 131 4.94 8.37 -13.27
N TRP A 132 5.07 8.50 -11.95
CA TRP A 132 4.06 9.20 -11.15
C TRP A 132 4.07 10.70 -11.44
N LEU A 133 5.24 11.32 -11.55
CA LEU A 133 5.37 12.74 -11.90
C LEU A 133 4.82 13.01 -13.30
N GLU A 134 5.14 12.16 -14.27
CA GLU A 134 4.58 12.22 -15.62
C GLU A 134 3.04 12.15 -15.61
N PHE A 135 2.47 11.15 -14.92
CA PHE A 135 1.02 11.00 -14.79
C PHE A 135 0.33 12.22 -14.13
N LEU A 136 1.00 12.82 -13.16
CA LEU A 136 0.51 14.01 -12.46
C LEU A 136 0.78 15.31 -13.23
N GLY A 137 1.63 15.28 -14.27
CA GLY A 137 1.99 16.46 -15.07
C GLY A 137 3.03 17.37 -14.41
N PHE A 138 3.93 16.81 -13.59
CA PHE A 138 4.99 17.53 -12.90
C PHE A 138 6.37 17.21 -13.47
N ASP A 139 7.32 18.14 -13.29
CA ASP A 139 8.69 17.99 -13.74
C ASP A 139 9.48 16.99 -12.88
N ASP A 140 10.46 16.35 -13.49
CA ASP A 140 11.31 15.33 -12.86
C ASP A 140 12.73 15.83 -12.58
N ARG A 141 12.97 17.14 -12.57
CA ARG A 141 14.33 17.74 -12.44
C ARG A 141 15.06 17.30 -11.18
N ARG A 142 14.33 16.94 -10.13
CA ARG A 142 14.88 16.47 -8.84
C ARG A 142 14.78 14.96 -8.64
N LEU A 143 14.40 14.20 -9.68
CA LEU A 143 14.18 12.76 -9.58
C LEU A 143 15.43 12.01 -9.14
N GLY A 144 16.64 12.49 -9.49
CA GLY A 144 17.90 11.94 -9.01
C GLY A 144 18.08 11.97 -7.49
N CYS A 145 17.39 12.87 -6.77
CA CYS A 145 17.44 12.88 -5.30
C CYS A 145 16.74 11.67 -4.66
N VAL A 146 15.92 10.92 -5.41
CA VAL A 146 15.29 9.68 -4.92
C VAL A 146 16.34 8.59 -4.66
N ASP A 147 17.42 8.57 -5.46
CA ASP A 147 18.51 7.59 -5.31
C ASP A 147 19.38 7.84 -4.06
N TYR A 148 19.38 9.08 -3.55
CA TYR A 148 20.22 9.47 -2.42
C TYR A 148 19.76 8.84 -1.10
N ASP A 149 18.44 8.76 -0.89
CA ASP A 149 17.83 8.13 0.28
C ASP A 149 16.55 7.39 -0.13
N PRO A 150 16.67 6.23 -0.80
CA PRO A 150 15.53 5.51 -1.35
C PRO A 150 14.68 4.82 -0.27
N VAL A 151 15.23 4.68 0.94
CA VAL A 151 14.63 3.93 2.05
C VAL A 151 13.93 4.87 3.03
N GLY A 152 14.55 6.01 3.34
CA GLY A 152 14.01 7.02 4.24
C GLY A 152 13.97 6.61 5.71
N GLN A 153 13.64 7.59 6.55
CA GLN A 153 13.67 7.47 8.02
C GLN A 153 12.57 6.59 8.62
N PHE A 154 11.55 6.24 7.85
CA PHE A 154 10.37 5.49 8.33
C PHE A 154 10.37 4.04 7.88
N TYR A 155 11.51 3.54 7.41
CA TYR A 155 11.65 2.14 7.03
C TYR A 155 11.56 1.22 8.25
N ARG A 156 10.89 0.08 8.06
CA ARG A 156 10.80 -0.98 9.07
C ARG A 156 11.75 -2.10 8.66
N HIS A 157 12.79 -2.30 9.46
CA HIS A 157 13.64 -3.48 9.33
C HIS A 157 12.86 -4.73 9.72
N LYS A 158 12.83 -5.70 8.81
CA LYS A 158 12.24 -7.01 9.08
C LYS A 158 13.28 -7.92 9.69
N THR A 159 13.11 -8.27 10.95
CA THR A 159 14.07 -9.14 11.66
C THR A 159 13.56 -10.56 11.89
N LYS A 160 12.26 -10.78 11.69
CA LYS A 160 11.59 -12.06 11.98
C LYS A 160 11.05 -12.70 10.71
N ASP A 161 11.09 -14.03 10.69
CA ASP A 161 10.34 -14.80 9.70
C ASP A 161 8.87 -14.88 10.10
N TYR A 162 8.02 -14.56 9.14
CA TYR A 162 6.56 -14.53 9.29
C TYR A 162 5.88 -15.54 8.36
N SER A 163 6.63 -16.43 7.73
CA SER A 163 6.12 -17.33 6.69
C SER A 163 5.07 -18.33 7.13
N HIS A 164 4.87 -18.46 8.44
CA HIS A 164 3.97 -19.44 9.04
C HIS A 164 2.83 -18.83 9.86
N ILE A 165 2.66 -17.50 9.85
CA ILE A 165 1.64 -16.84 10.69
C ILE A 165 0.21 -16.94 10.15
N PHE A 166 0.07 -17.15 8.83
CA PHE A 166 -1.24 -17.36 8.21
C PHE A 166 -1.59 -18.83 8.24
N ASP A 167 -2.74 -19.16 8.84
CA ASP A 167 -3.28 -20.51 8.80
C ASP A 167 -3.81 -20.88 7.40
N PRO A 168 -4.04 -22.17 7.10
CA PRO A 168 -4.48 -22.60 5.78
C PRO A 168 -5.79 -21.97 5.31
N PHE A 169 -6.77 -21.76 6.19
CA PHE A 169 -8.05 -21.15 5.83
C PHE A 169 -7.88 -19.67 5.49
N GLN A 170 -7.05 -18.94 6.26
CA GLN A 170 -6.70 -17.56 5.95
C GLN A 170 -6.02 -17.44 4.58
N ARG A 171 -5.13 -18.37 4.23
CA ARG A 171 -4.47 -18.39 2.92
C ARG A 171 -5.48 -18.57 1.80
N ILE A 172 -6.42 -19.51 1.94
CA ILE A 172 -7.48 -19.74 0.95
C ILE A 172 -8.31 -18.47 0.74
N ASP A 173 -8.74 -17.82 1.83
CA ASP A 173 -9.52 -16.58 1.75
C ASP A 173 -8.71 -15.45 1.07
N ILE A 174 -7.44 -15.29 1.42
CA ILE A 174 -6.56 -14.28 0.79
C ILE A 174 -6.40 -14.58 -0.70
N MET A 175 -6.14 -15.83 -1.09
CA MET A 175 -5.98 -16.21 -2.49
C MET A 175 -7.25 -16.00 -3.31
N ARG A 176 -8.42 -16.27 -2.73
CA ARG A 176 -9.71 -15.97 -3.37
C ARG A 176 -9.83 -14.48 -3.67
N GLU A 177 -9.50 -13.62 -2.72
CA GLU A 177 -9.56 -12.16 -2.94
C GLU A 177 -8.48 -11.67 -3.91
N ILE A 178 -7.30 -12.27 -3.94
CA ILE A 178 -6.28 -11.98 -4.95
C ILE A 178 -6.81 -12.28 -6.35
N HIS A 179 -7.43 -13.44 -6.54
CA HIS A 179 -8.01 -13.81 -7.82
C HIS A 179 -9.08 -12.80 -8.26
N PHE A 180 -10.00 -12.46 -7.35
CA PHE A 180 -11.00 -11.43 -7.61
C PHE A 180 -10.38 -10.07 -7.98
N VAL A 181 -9.32 -9.64 -7.30
CA VAL A 181 -8.62 -8.38 -7.64
C VAL A 181 -7.86 -8.48 -8.97
N SER A 182 -7.36 -9.65 -9.35
CA SER A 182 -6.76 -9.87 -10.68
C SER A 182 -7.81 -9.68 -11.77
N GLU A 183 -9.00 -10.26 -11.63
CA GLU A 183 -10.12 -10.08 -12.57
C GLU A 183 -10.56 -8.61 -12.66
N LEU A 184 -10.71 -7.93 -11.52
CA LEU A 184 -10.97 -6.49 -11.51
C LEU A 184 -9.87 -5.70 -12.22
N SER A 185 -8.61 -6.08 -11.99
CA SER A 185 -7.47 -5.39 -12.60
C SER A 185 -7.48 -5.54 -14.10
N GLN A 186 -7.75 -6.72 -14.63
CA GLN A 186 -7.85 -6.95 -16.08
C GLN A 186 -9.01 -6.18 -16.71
N LYS A 187 -10.10 -5.97 -15.97
CA LYS A 187 -11.28 -5.26 -16.46
C LYS A 187 -11.15 -3.74 -16.39
N TYR A 188 -10.60 -3.21 -15.30
CA TYR A 188 -10.67 -1.78 -14.98
C TYR A 188 -9.30 -1.08 -14.96
N PHE A 189 -8.21 -1.84 -14.92
CA PHE A 189 -6.85 -1.31 -14.82
C PHE A 189 -6.02 -1.73 -16.03
N LYS A 190 -5.03 -0.90 -16.39
CA LYS A 190 -4.07 -1.23 -17.45
C LYS A 190 -2.94 -2.16 -16.98
N LYS A 191 -2.86 -2.42 -15.67
CA LYS A 191 -1.79 -3.17 -15.03
C LYS A 191 -2.36 -4.07 -13.94
N ASP A 192 -1.97 -5.34 -13.94
CA ASP A 192 -2.35 -6.34 -12.95
C ASP A 192 -1.14 -6.67 -12.06
N CYS A 193 -1.10 -6.07 -10.87
CA CYS A 193 -0.01 -6.27 -9.92
C CYS A 193 -0.01 -7.65 -9.26
N THR A 194 -1.11 -8.40 -9.34
CA THR A 194 -1.22 -9.71 -8.67
C THR A 194 -0.23 -10.73 -9.25
N LYS A 195 0.17 -10.54 -10.50
CA LYS A 195 1.19 -11.34 -11.20
C LYS A 195 2.59 -11.19 -10.61
N LEU A 196 2.85 -10.13 -9.84
CA LEU A 196 4.13 -9.87 -9.19
C LEU A 196 4.19 -10.38 -7.75
N PHE A 197 3.08 -10.85 -7.21
CA PHE A 197 3.01 -11.29 -5.81
C PHE A 197 3.82 -12.57 -5.64
N ARG A 198 4.83 -12.52 -4.77
CA ARG A 198 5.62 -13.70 -4.37
C ARG A 198 4.98 -14.38 -3.16
N TYR A 199 4.70 -15.68 -3.28
CA TYR A 199 3.98 -16.47 -2.26
C TYR A 199 4.90 -17.36 -1.42
N GLU A 200 6.17 -17.47 -1.80
CA GLU A 200 7.20 -18.28 -1.12
C GLU A 200 7.30 -17.99 0.39
N LYS A 201 7.00 -16.74 0.78
CA LYS A 201 7.02 -16.29 2.18
C LYS A 201 5.70 -16.43 2.91
N CYS A 202 4.67 -17.03 2.33
CA CYS A 202 3.43 -17.33 3.04
C CYS A 202 3.06 -18.82 2.95
N CYS A 203 3.53 -19.49 1.90
CA CYS A 203 3.18 -20.84 1.56
C CYS A 203 4.47 -21.62 1.33
N ASN A 204 4.94 -22.38 2.32
CA ASN A 204 5.85 -23.50 2.02
C ASN A 204 5.19 -24.36 0.94
N ASN A 205 5.99 -24.87 0.00
CA ASN A 205 5.65 -25.70 -1.17
C ASN A 205 4.75 -26.92 -0.90
N GLY A 206 3.56 -26.70 -0.38
CA GLY A 206 2.45 -27.64 -0.32
C GLY A 206 1.47 -27.21 -1.40
N THR A 207 1.39 -28.04 -2.44
CA THR A 207 0.43 -27.98 -3.54
C THR A 207 -0.92 -27.37 -3.11
N PHE A 208 -1.26 -26.23 -3.70
CA PHE A 208 -2.61 -25.68 -3.65
C PHE A 208 -3.43 -26.22 -4.83
N PRO A 209 -4.71 -26.59 -4.63
CA PRO A 209 -5.48 -27.33 -5.60
C PRO A 209 -6.22 -26.38 -6.54
N TYR A 210 -5.49 -25.62 -7.35
CA TYR A 210 -6.09 -24.93 -8.50
C TYR A 210 -5.09 -24.98 -9.66
N LYS A 211 -5.10 -26.13 -10.34
CA LYS A 211 -4.83 -26.21 -11.77
C LYS A 211 -6.14 -25.94 -12.50
#